data_AF-A0A1F5JZ35-F1
#
_entry.id   AF-A0A1F5JZ35-F1
#
_cell.length_a   1.000
_cell.length_b   1.000
_cell.length_c   1.000
_cell.angle_alpha   90.00
_cell.angle_beta   90.00
_cell.angle_gamma   90.00
#
_symmetry.space_group_name_H-M   'P 1'
#
loop_
_entity.id
_entity.type
_entity.pdbx_description
1 polymer ?
#
loop_
_entity_poly.entity_id
_entity_poly.type
_entity_poly.pdbx_seq_one_letter_code
_entity_poly.pdbx_strand_id
1 'polypeptide(L)'
;MGKIISLSFLLFFIVSALITLRLISTGDLLAISFCDRPIRYRVDTVDPKFNISRDEFLADIEQSVQIWALAIKKDLFVYDPNGDLSINLIYDKRQSLTNKIGQLEDKVQSEKQSLNPQINEYKRRSLEFKQRLDDFNKNVQYWNSQGGAPIEEYSKIIETQQSLKAEADSLNETARNLNVSTDVFNNQVNQLNQTIGSLSDALEQRPEEGIYKGPENRIEIYFNISKQELVHTIAHELGHALSMGHVGNSASIMYPKTSQEIIPTKEDISALAEACKKYTAFELLQIRLSQIIAANKFRFNF
;
A
#
# COMPACT_ATOMS: atom_id res chain seq x y z
N MET A 1 66.66 -54.14 -0.81
CA MET A 1 65.45 -53.95 -1.65
C MET A 1 64.24 -53.35 -0.92
N GLY A 2 64.02 -53.58 0.39
CA GLY A 2 62.83 -53.06 1.09
C GLY A 2 62.70 -51.53 1.25
N LYS A 3 63.81 -50.78 1.34
CA LYS A 3 63.77 -49.31 1.51
C LYS A 3 63.38 -48.52 0.26
N ILE A 4 63.66 -49.04 -0.94
CA ILE A 4 63.35 -48.36 -2.22
C ILE A 4 61.85 -48.50 -2.55
N ILE A 5 61.26 -49.65 -2.24
CA ILE A 5 59.82 -49.91 -2.42
C ILE A 5 58.99 -49.00 -1.49
N SER A 6 59.45 -48.80 -0.25
CA SER A 6 58.79 -47.89 0.71
C SER A 6 58.79 -46.42 0.26
N LEU A 7 59.89 -45.94 -0.34
CA LEU A 7 59.98 -44.57 -0.83
C LEU A 7 59.06 -44.32 -2.04
N SER A 8 58.94 -45.30 -2.92
CA SER A 8 58.08 -45.21 -4.11
C SER A 8 56.59 -45.24 -3.76
N PHE A 9 56.19 -46.00 -2.74
CA PHE A 9 54.82 -45.97 -2.21
C PHE A 9 54.50 -44.64 -1.53
N LEU A 10 55.42 -44.09 -0.73
CA LEU A 10 55.24 -42.78 -0.09
C LEU A 10 55.10 -41.66 -1.14
N LEU A 11 55.93 -41.69 -2.20
CA LEU A 11 55.85 -40.74 -3.31
C LEU A 11 54.52 -40.87 -4.07
N PHE A 12 54.02 -42.09 -4.28
CA PHE A 12 52.71 -42.32 -4.91
C PHE A 12 51.56 -41.78 -4.05
N PHE A 13 51.59 -41.97 -2.73
CA PHE A 13 50.59 -41.39 -1.83
C PHE A 13 50.66 -39.87 -1.78
N ILE A 14 51.86 -39.27 -1.81
CA ILE A 14 52.03 -37.81 -1.86
C ILE A 14 51.53 -37.24 -3.19
N VAL A 15 51.87 -37.88 -4.31
CA VAL A 15 51.40 -37.46 -5.65
C VAL A 15 49.89 -37.64 -5.78
N SER A 16 49.35 -38.76 -5.29
CA SER A 16 47.89 -38.99 -5.22
C SER A 16 47.20 -37.95 -4.36
N ALA A 17 47.74 -37.65 -3.17
CA ALA A 17 47.22 -36.61 -2.27
C ALA A 17 47.30 -35.20 -2.89
N LEU A 18 48.35 -34.89 -3.66
CA LEU A 18 48.49 -33.62 -4.37
C LEU A 18 47.53 -33.52 -5.58
N ILE A 19 47.27 -34.63 -6.27
CA ILE A 19 46.29 -34.70 -7.37
C ILE A 19 44.87 -34.55 -6.81
N THR A 20 44.54 -35.21 -5.69
CA THR A 20 43.24 -35.04 -5.03
C THR A 20 43.10 -33.63 -4.45
N LEU A 21 44.14 -33.04 -3.86
CA LEU A 21 44.12 -31.63 -3.42
C LEU A 21 43.89 -30.66 -4.59
N ARG A 22 44.52 -30.90 -5.75
CA ARG A 22 44.30 -30.10 -6.96
C ARG A 22 42.89 -30.29 -7.53
N LEU A 23 42.36 -31.51 -7.56
CA LEU A 23 40.99 -31.79 -8.00
C LEU A 23 39.94 -31.15 -7.08
N ILE A 24 40.16 -31.18 -5.76
CA ILE A 24 39.33 -30.49 -4.77
C ILE A 24 39.40 -28.97 -4.95
N SER A 25 40.61 -28.41 -5.14
CA SER A 25 40.81 -26.98 -5.40
C SER A 25 40.19 -26.48 -6.71
N THR A 26 40.08 -27.32 -7.74
CA THR A 26 39.41 -26.96 -9.00
C THR A 26 37.88 -27.04 -8.93
N GLY A 27 37.31 -27.71 -7.92
CA GLY A 27 35.86 -27.79 -7.71
C GLY A 27 35.25 -26.44 -7.33
N ASP A 28 35.97 -25.62 -6.57
CA ASP A 28 35.58 -24.25 -6.20
C ASP A 28 35.59 -23.27 -7.39
N LEU A 29 36.37 -23.56 -8.45
CA LEU A 29 36.46 -22.71 -9.64
C LEU A 29 35.21 -22.75 -10.54
N LEU A 30 34.30 -23.68 -10.30
CA LEU A 30 33.06 -23.86 -11.08
C LEU A 30 31.79 -23.77 -10.22
N ALA A 31 31.87 -23.09 -9.07
CA ALA A 31 30.70 -22.82 -8.24
C ALA A 31 29.90 -21.64 -8.82
N ILE A 32 28.64 -21.88 -9.20
CA ILE A 32 27.75 -20.89 -9.82
C ILE A 32 26.60 -20.61 -8.85
N SER A 33 26.26 -19.34 -8.69
CA SER A 33 25.05 -18.90 -8.00
C SER A 33 23.94 -18.59 -9.00
N PHE A 34 22.69 -18.84 -8.60
CA PHE A 34 21.52 -18.32 -9.33
C PHE A 34 21.62 -16.80 -9.53
N CYS A 35 22.07 -16.08 -8.51
CA CYS A 35 22.25 -14.64 -8.53
C CYS A 35 23.42 -14.17 -9.42
N ASP A 36 24.24 -15.05 -10.01
CA ASP A 36 25.27 -14.67 -11.00
C ASP A 36 24.65 -14.32 -12.37
N ARG A 37 23.36 -14.61 -12.58
CA ARG A 37 22.63 -14.28 -13.80
C ARG A 37 21.46 -13.37 -13.45
N PRO A 38 21.53 -12.07 -13.78
CA PRO A 38 20.45 -11.14 -13.49
C PRO A 38 19.12 -11.62 -14.11
N ILE A 39 18.04 -11.53 -13.35
CA ILE A 39 16.70 -11.83 -13.85
C ILE A 39 16.28 -10.68 -14.77
N ARG A 40 16.00 -10.99 -16.03
CA ARG A 40 15.48 -10.02 -17.00
C ARG A 40 14.00 -9.78 -16.72
N TYR A 41 13.64 -8.55 -16.42
CA TYR A 41 12.25 -8.17 -16.17
C TYR A 41 11.75 -7.17 -17.19
N ARG A 42 10.44 -7.21 -17.41
CA ARG A 42 9.71 -6.23 -18.22
C ARG A 42 8.50 -5.74 -17.45
N VAL A 43 8.13 -4.49 -17.70
CA VAL A 43 6.79 -4.03 -17.38
C VAL A 43 5.84 -4.67 -18.39
N ASP A 44 4.74 -5.25 -17.95
CA ASP A 44 3.74 -5.84 -18.83
C ASP A 44 2.45 -5.03 -18.80
N THR A 45 1.42 -5.50 -18.10
CA THR A 45 0.16 -4.77 -17.96
C THR A 45 0.32 -3.64 -16.95
N VAL A 46 -0.09 -2.42 -17.32
CA VAL A 46 -0.31 -1.31 -16.40
C VAL A 46 -1.73 -0.83 -16.61
N ASP A 47 -2.64 -1.19 -15.70
CA ASP A 47 -4.03 -0.79 -15.83
C ASP A 47 -4.15 0.74 -15.68
N PRO A 48 -4.69 1.46 -16.68
CA PRO A 48 -4.76 2.92 -16.66
C PRO A 48 -5.59 3.48 -15.50
N LYS A 49 -6.43 2.66 -14.85
CA LYS A 49 -7.24 3.08 -13.69
C LYS A 49 -6.42 3.36 -12.43
N PHE A 50 -5.15 2.94 -12.38
CA PHE A 50 -4.23 3.39 -11.34
C PHE A 50 -3.80 4.85 -11.51
N ASN A 51 -3.99 5.43 -12.69
CA ASN A 51 -3.47 6.76 -13.02
C ASN A 51 -1.95 6.87 -12.78
N ILE A 52 -1.23 5.78 -13.04
CA ILE A 52 0.23 5.68 -13.03
C ILE A 52 0.66 5.35 -14.45
N SER A 53 1.56 6.15 -15.01
CA SER A 53 2.12 5.88 -16.34
C SER A 53 3.05 4.67 -16.29
N ARG A 54 3.29 4.06 -17.47
CA ARG A 54 4.23 2.94 -17.58
C ARG A 54 5.65 3.32 -17.14
N ASP A 55 6.09 4.54 -17.43
CA ASP A 55 7.43 5.02 -17.09
C ASP A 55 7.55 5.29 -15.58
N GLU A 56 6.52 5.84 -14.94
CA GLU A 56 6.47 5.98 -13.49
C GLU A 56 6.51 4.61 -12.80
N PHE A 57 5.74 3.64 -13.29
CA PHE A 57 5.75 2.29 -12.73
C PHE A 57 7.10 1.59 -12.95
N LEU A 58 7.75 1.79 -14.11
CA LEU A 58 9.10 1.30 -14.35
C LEU A 58 10.09 1.92 -13.36
N ALA A 59 10.01 3.23 -13.11
CA ALA A 59 10.88 3.90 -12.13
C ALA A 59 10.67 3.34 -10.71
N ASP A 60 9.43 3.03 -10.33
CA ASP A 60 9.13 2.42 -9.03
C ASP A 60 9.69 0.99 -8.93
N ILE A 61 9.62 0.20 -10.01
CA ILE A 61 10.26 -1.12 -10.09
C ILE A 61 11.79 -1.01 -10.00
N GLU A 62 12.39 -0.07 -10.72
CA GLU A 62 13.83 0.16 -10.68
C GLU A 62 14.28 0.52 -9.26
N GLN A 63 13.51 1.34 -8.55
CA GLN A 63 13.76 1.63 -7.14
C GLN A 63 13.73 0.34 -6.28
N SER A 64 12.73 -0.52 -6.46
CA SER A 64 12.63 -1.79 -5.75
C SER A 64 13.75 -2.78 -6.10
N VAL A 65 14.21 -2.79 -7.35
CA VAL A 65 15.37 -3.57 -7.80
C VAL A 65 16.65 -3.10 -7.10
N GLN A 66 16.84 -1.78 -6.99
CA GLN A 66 18.04 -1.21 -6.37
C GLN A 66 18.16 -1.58 -4.88
N ILE A 67 17.04 -1.76 -4.17
CA ILE A 67 17.05 -2.22 -2.78
C ILE A 67 17.85 -3.52 -2.63
N TRP A 68 17.55 -4.52 -3.45
CA TRP A 68 18.25 -5.82 -3.41
C TRP A 68 19.65 -5.75 -4.02
N ALA A 69 19.83 -4.96 -5.09
CA ALA A 69 21.14 -4.82 -5.73
C ALA A 69 22.18 -4.21 -4.77
N LEU A 70 21.80 -3.18 -4.01
CA LEU A 70 22.66 -2.53 -3.03
C LEU A 70 22.96 -3.43 -1.82
N ALA A 71 22.02 -4.28 -1.41
CA ALA A 71 22.17 -5.17 -0.26
C ALA A 71 23.38 -6.12 -0.40
N ILE A 72 23.68 -6.57 -1.62
CA ILE A 72 24.83 -7.47 -1.91
C ILE A 72 25.82 -6.91 -2.94
N LYS A 73 25.66 -5.65 -3.35
CA LYS A 73 26.47 -4.95 -4.37
C LYS A 73 26.56 -5.71 -5.69
N LYS A 74 25.41 -6.13 -6.20
CA LYS A 74 25.31 -6.95 -7.41
C LYS A 74 24.03 -6.68 -8.16
N ASP A 75 24.11 -6.62 -9.48
CA ASP A 75 22.92 -6.52 -10.32
C ASP A 75 22.17 -7.87 -10.31
N LEU A 76 21.03 -7.89 -9.61
CA LEU A 76 20.17 -9.08 -9.50
C LEU A 76 19.05 -9.10 -10.54
N PHE A 77 18.70 -7.93 -11.06
CA PHE A 77 17.67 -7.74 -12.06
C PHE A 77 18.16 -6.76 -13.12
N VAL A 78 17.70 -6.94 -14.35
CA VAL A 78 17.98 -6.02 -15.46
C VAL A 78 16.71 -5.81 -16.27
N TYR A 79 16.42 -4.55 -16.60
CA TYR A 79 15.29 -4.24 -17.47
C TYR A 79 15.58 -4.74 -18.89
N ASP A 80 14.66 -5.51 -19.45
CA ASP A 80 14.65 -5.94 -20.84
C ASP A 80 13.19 -5.95 -21.29
N PRO A 81 12.79 -5.21 -22.35
CA PRO A 81 11.43 -5.25 -22.88
C PRO A 81 10.94 -6.68 -23.23
N ASN A 82 11.85 -7.61 -23.48
CA ASN A 82 11.58 -9.03 -23.75
C ASN A 82 11.92 -9.95 -22.56
N GLY A 83 12.09 -9.39 -21.37
CA GLY A 83 12.41 -10.13 -20.15
C GLY A 83 11.35 -11.17 -19.79
N ASP A 84 11.81 -12.29 -19.22
CA ASP A 84 10.94 -13.43 -18.87
C ASP A 84 10.07 -13.11 -17.64
N LEU A 85 10.58 -12.30 -16.70
CA LEU A 85 9.82 -11.86 -15.53
C LEU A 85 8.90 -10.69 -15.91
N SER A 86 7.60 -10.92 -15.94
CA SER A 86 6.60 -9.87 -16.19
C SER A 86 6.14 -9.23 -14.89
N ILE A 87 6.14 -7.89 -14.81
CA ILE A 87 5.65 -7.15 -13.66
C ILE A 87 4.45 -6.33 -14.08
N ASN A 88 3.33 -6.52 -13.37
CA ASN A 88 2.02 -6.03 -13.77
C ASN A 88 1.36 -5.24 -12.65
N LEU A 89 0.60 -4.22 -13.04
CA LEU A 89 -0.30 -3.46 -12.17
C LEU A 89 -1.74 -3.77 -12.61
N ILE A 90 -2.46 -4.55 -11.81
CA ILE A 90 -3.77 -5.15 -12.15
C ILE A 90 -4.85 -4.56 -11.26
N TYR A 91 -5.75 -3.77 -11.84
CA TYR A 91 -6.71 -3.01 -11.05
C TYR A 91 -7.86 -3.89 -10.61
N ASP A 92 -8.05 -4.02 -9.30
CA ASP A 92 -9.12 -4.84 -8.75
C ASP A 92 -10.10 -4.06 -7.86
N LYS A 93 -11.02 -4.80 -7.24
CA LYS A 93 -12.04 -4.24 -6.36
C LYS A 93 -11.44 -3.46 -5.18
N ARG A 94 -10.29 -3.87 -4.63
CA ARG A 94 -9.65 -3.22 -3.48
C ARG A 94 -9.13 -1.84 -3.89
N GLN A 95 -8.39 -1.75 -5.01
CA GLN A 95 -7.97 -0.44 -5.54
C GLN A 95 -9.18 0.44 -5.89
N SER A 96 -10.24 -0.14 -6.47
CA SER A 96 -11.48 0.60 -6.74
C SER A 96 -12.13 1.21 -5.50
N LEU A 97 -12.14 0.46 -4.40
CA LEU A 97 -12.70 0.92 -3.13
C LEU A 97 -11.81 1.97 -2.49
N THR A 98 -10.48 1.78 -2.49
CA THR A 98 -9.51 2.77 -2.01
C THR A 98 -9.65 4.10 -2.73
N ASN A 99 -9.72 4.10 -4.07
CA ASN A 99 -9.94 5.32 -4.85
C ASN A 99 -11.26 6.01 -4.50
N LYS A 100 -12.33 5.21 -4.33
CA LYS A 100 -13.66 5.73 -3.98
C LYS A 100 -13.69 6.31 -2.57
N ILE A 101 -12.96 5.74 -1.62
CA ILE A 101 -12.80 6.26 -0.26
C ILE A 101 -12.15 7.63 -0.33
N GLY A 102 -11.01 7.78 -1.01
CA GLY A 102 -10.33 9.08 -1.14
C GLY A 102 -11.24 10.16 -1.73
N GLN A 103 -11.99 9.84 -2.80
CA GLN A 103 -12.95 10.76 -3.39
C GLN A 103 -14.07 11.18 -2.42
N LEU A 104 -14.58 10.24 -1.62
CA LEU A 104 -15.64 10.52 -0.64
C LEU A 104 -15.11 11.31 0.56
N GLU A 105 -13.88 11.03 1.02
CA GLU A 105 -13.21 11.78 2.08
C GLU A 105 -13.00 13.24 1.67
N ASP A 106 -12.47 13.48 0.47
CA ASP A 106 -12.29 14.83 -0.08
C ASP A 106 -13.62 15.60 -0.14
N LYS A 107 -14.68 14.91 -0.60
CA LYS A 107 -16.02 15.50 -0.70
C LYS A 107 -16.59 15.85 0.68
N VAL A 108 -16.56 14.91 1.62
CA VAL A 108 -17.01 15.11 3.00
C VAL A 108 -16.24 16.26 3.65
N GLN A 109 -14.91 16.31 3.46
CA GLN A 109 -14.08 17.36 4.03
C GLN A 109 -14.40 18.74 3.45
N SER A 110 -14.56 18.84 2.12
CA SER A 110 -14.96 20.07 1.45
C SER A 110 -16.35 20.54 1.91
N GLU A 111 -17.33 19.65 1.99
CA GLU A 111 -18.68 19.99 2.46
C GLU A 111 -18.68 20.44 3.92
N LYS A 112 -17.90 19.78 4.78
CA LYS A 112 -17.74 20.18 6.18
C LYS A 112 -17.15 21.58 6.31
N GLN A 113 -16.14 21.90 5.51
CA GLN A 113 -15.51 23.23 5.47
C GLN A 113 -16.49 24.31 5.00
N SER A 114 -17.40 23.98 4.09
CA SER A 114 -18.44 24.90 3.60
C SER A 114 -19.62 25.06 4.58
N LEU A 115 -20.05 23.98 5.24
CA LEU A 115 -21.22 23.98 6.12
C LEU A 115 -20.98 24.63 7.48
N ASN A 116 -19.83 24.39 8.09
CA ASN A 116 -19.54 24.89 9.44
C ASN A 116 -19.68 26.42 9.57
N PRO A 117 -19.14 27.25 8.65
CA PRO A 117 -19.35 28.70 8.69
C PRO A 117 -20.82 29.10 8.58
N GLN A 118 -21.59 28.45 7.70
CA GLN A 118 -23.01 28.76 7.50
C GLN A 118 -23.84 28.44 8.76
N ILE A 119 -23.55 27.31 9.41
CA ILE A 119 -24.19 26.93 10.67
C ILE A 119 -23.85 27.93 11.79
N ASN A 120 -22.59 28.36 11.88
CA ASN A 120 -22.16 29.34 12.89
C ASN A 120 -22.82 30.71 12.66
N GLU A 121 -22.90 31.14 11.40
CA GLU A 121 -23.57 32.38 11.03
C GLU A 121 -25.07 32.34 11.32
N TYR A 122 -25.75 31.24 10.98
CA TYR A 122 -27.14 31.03 11.35
C TYR A 122 -27.37 31.09 12.86
N LYS A 123 -26.50 30.44 13.66
CA LYS A 123 -26.58 30.48 15.13
C LYS A 123 -26.42 31.89 15.67
N ARG A 124 -25.45 32.65 15.14
CA ARG A 124 -25.21 34.06 15.50
C ARG A 124 -26.44 34.92 15.21
N ARG A 125 -26.94 34.88 13.97
CA ARG A 125 -28.13 35.64 13.57
C ARG A 125 -29.38 35.26 14.38
N SER A 126 -29.55 33.97 14.69
CA SER A 126 -30.67 33.50 15.52
C SER A 126 -30.61 34.06 16.94
N LEU A 127 -29.41 34.17 17.53
CA LEU A 127 -29.23 34.77 18.85
C LEU A 127 -29.54 36.27 18.84
N GLU A 128 -29.03 37.00 17.83
CA GLU A 128 -29.27 38.44 17.67
C GLU A 128 -30.74 38.75 17.38
N PHE A 129 -31.41 37.93 16.57
CA PHE A 129 -32.85 38.02 16.34
C PHE A 129 -33.62 37.82 17.64
N LYS A 130 -33.27 36.80 18.44
CA LYS A 130 -33.92 36.56 19.73
C LYS A 130 -33.80 37.75 20.68
N GLN A 131 -32.62 38.36 20.78
CA GLN A 131 -32.41 39.57 21.59
C GLN A 131 -33.31 40.72 21.12
N ARG A 132 -33.35 41.00 19.81
CA ARG A 132 -34.21 42.06 19.26
C ARG A 132 -35.69 41.77 19.42
N LEU A 133 -36.11 40.52 19.33
CA LEU A 133 -37.49 40.10 19.58
C LEU A 133 -37.88 40.31 21.05
N ASP A 134 -36.99 39.97 21.99
CA ASP A 134 -37.21 40.18 23.42
C ASP A 134 -37.33 41.68 23.74
N ASP A 135 -36.49 42.53 23.16
CA ASP A 135 -36.55 43.98 23.35
C ASP A 135 -37.79 44.61 22.70
N PHE A 136 -38.18 44.13 21.52
CA PHE A 136 -39.45 44.50 20.89
C PHE A 136 -40.65 44.15 21.78
N ASN A 137 -40.67 42.93 22.34
CA ASN A 137 -41.75 42.49 23.22
C ASN A 137 -41.84 43.33 24.50
N LYS A 138 -40.70 43.72 25.10
CA LYS A 138 -40.67 44.65 26.25
C LYS A 138 -41.23 46.02 25.87
N ASN A 139 -40.87 46.55 24.70
CA ASN A 139 -41.38 47.84 24.22
C ASN A 139 -42.90 47.81 24.03
N VAL A 140 -43.42 46.75 23.39
CA VAL A 140 -44.86 46.55 23.23
C VAL A 140 -45.58 46.45 24.59
N GLN A 141 -45.01 45.69 25.53
CA GLN A 141 -45.57 45.58 26.89
C GLN A 141 -45.60 46.91 27.63
N TYR A 142 -44.53 47.71 27.54
CA TYR A 142 -44.46 49.04 28.12
C TYR A 142 -45.59 49.94 27.62
N TRP A 143 -45.78 50.04 26.30
CA TRP A 143 -46.83 50.89 25.74
C TRP A 143 -48.24 50.39 26.05
N ASN A 144 -48.43 49.07 26.07
CA ASN A 144 -49.71 48.48 26.51
C ASN A 144 -50.02 48.84 27.97
N SER A 145 -49.02 48.91 28.85
CA SER A 145 -49.24 49.29 30.26
C SER A 145 -49.54 50.78 30.44
N GLN A 146 -49.18 51.64 29.47
CA GLN A 146 -49.53 53.06 29.44
C GLN A 146 -50.93 53.33 28.85
N GLY A 147 -51.68 52.28 28.46
CA GLY A 147 -52.98 52.42 27.80
C GLY A 147 -52.90 52.62 26.29
N GLY A 148 -51.72 52.47 25.68
CA GLY A 148 -51.48 52.60 24.25
C GLY A 148 -50.28 53.48 23.91
N ALA A 149 -49.69 53.27 22.74
CA ALA A 149 -48.60 54.10 22.21
C ALA A 149 -49.14 55.35 21.48
N PRO A 150 -48.47 56.51 21.58
CA PRO A 150 -48.69 57.64 20.67
C PRO A 150 -48.49 57.24 19.21
N ILE A 151 -49.11 57.95 18.28
CA ILE A 151 -49.14 57.61 16.83
C ILE A 151 -47.73 57.39 16.26
N GLU A 152 -46.76 58.23 16.63
CA GLU A 152 -45.39 58.10 16.13
C GLU A 152 -44.70 56.82 16.63
N GLU A 153 -44.83 56.51 17.92
CA GLU A 153 -44.25 55.31 18.54
C GLU A 153 -44.96 54.03 18.06
N TYR A 154 -46.29 54.10 17.88
CA TYR A 154 -47.04 53.02 17.26
C TYR A 154 -46.54 52.71 15.84
N SER A 155 -46.25 53.74 15.04
CA SER A 155 -45.72 53.57 13.68
C SER A 155 -44.36 52.86 13.70
N LYS A 156 -43.44 53.26 14.60
CA LYS A 156 -42.13 52.59 14.79
C LYS A 156 -42.27 51.13 15.24
N ILE A 157 -43.24 50.83 16.11
CA ILE A 157 -43.55 49.46 16.53
C ILE A 157 -43.98 48.61 15.33
N ILE A 158 -44.86 49.12 14.46
CA ILE A 158 -45.32 48.39 13.27
C ILE A 158 -44.17 48.16 12.28
N GLU A 159 -43.31 49.15 12.04
CA GLU A 159 -42.13 48.99 11.18
C GLU A 159 -41.16 47.94 11.74
N THR A 160 -40.89 47.98 13.04
CA THR A 160 -40.04 47.00 13.73
C THR A 160 -40.65 45.60 13.65
N GLN A 161 -41.96 45.47 13.83
CA GLN A 161 -42.68 44.20 13.71
C GLN A 161 -42.52 43.61 12.31
N GLN A 162 -42.68 44.42 11.27
CA GLN A 162 -42.52 43.97 9.88
C GLN A 162 -41.07 43.54 9.60
N SER A 163 -40.08 44.29 10.08
CA SER A 163 -38.67 43.93 9.96
C SER A 163 -38.34 42.61 10.66
N LEU A 164 -38.80 42.42 11.90
CA LEU A 164 -38.59 41.18 12.65
C LEU A 164 -39.29 40.00 11.98
N LYS A 165 -40.48 40.21 11.42
CA LYS A 165 -41.17 39.18 10.65
C LYS A 165 -40.38 38.75 9.42
N ALA A 166 -39.90 39.70 8.62
CA ALA A 166 -39.09 39.40 7.42
C ALA A 166 -37.80 38.65 7.79
N GLU A 167 -37.16 39.03 8.90
CA GLU A 167 -35.98 38.32 9.39
C GLU A 167 -36.30 36.90 9.88
N ALA A 168 -37.40 36.71 10.62
CA ALA A 168 -37.84 35.39 11.04
C ALA A 168 -38.08 34.46 9.83
N ASP A 169 -38.73 35.00 8.79
CA ASP A 169 -38.97 34.26 7.55
C ASP A 169 -37.64 33.89 6.84
N SER A 170 -36.66 34.80 6.80
CA SER A 170 -35.30 34.55 6.29
C SER A 170 -34.53 33.50 7.11
N LEU A 171 -34.59 33.56 8.45
CA LEU A 171 -33.95 32.59 9.34
C LEU A 171 -34.56 31.19 9.17
N ASN A 172 -35.89 31.10 9.04
CA ASN A 172 -36.60 29.85 8.80
C ASN A 172 -36.23 29.23 7.44
N GLU A 173 -36.04 30.03 6.40
CA GLU A 173 -35.52 29.56 5.11
C GLU A 173 -34.09 29.05 5.23
N THR A 174 -33.21 29.82 5.89
CA THR A 174 -31.82 29.42 6.14
C THR A 174 -31.76 28.10 6.89
N ALA A 175 -32.58 27.93 7.94
CA ALA A 175 -32.66 26.69 8.71
C ALA A 175 -33.07 25.49 7.85
N ARG A 176 -34.07 25.65 6.97
CA ARG A 176 -34.49 24.59 6.04
C ARG A 176 -33.38 24.20 5.08
N ASN A 177 -32.67 25.16 4.50
CA ASN A 177 -31.56 24.90 3.58
C ASN A 177 -30.38 24.22 4.28
N LEU A 178 -30.07 24.64 5.51
CA LEU A 178 -29.04 23.99 6.34
C LEU A 178 -29.41 22.55 6.70
N ASN A 179 -30.67 22.27 7.01
CA ASN A 179 -31.14 20.91 7.29
C ASN A 179 -30.95 20.00 6.07
N VAL A 180 -31.40 20.43 4.87
CA VAL A 180 -31.20 19.67 3.62
C VAL A 180 -29.72 19.42 3.36
N SER A 181 -28.88 20.44 3.53
CA SER A 181 -27.43 20.30 3.29
C SER A 181 -26.77 19.38 4.32
N THR A 182 -27.24 19.39 5.57
CA THR A 182 -26.79 18.47 6.62
C THR A 182 -27.21 17.03 6.34
N ASP A 183 -28.42 16.81 5.80
CA ASP A 183 -28.88 15.48 5.38
C ASP A 183 -28.02 14.92 4.24
N VAL A 184 -27.70 15.76 3.25
CA VAL A 184 -26.78 15.40 2.16
C VAL A 184 -25.40 15.03 2.71
N PHE A 185 -24.85 15.85 3.60
CA PHE A 185 -23.57 15.57 4.27
C PHE A 185 -23.59 14.24 5.02
N ASN A 186 -24.64 13.99 5.82
CA ASN A 186 -24.80 12.74 6.57
C ASN A 186 -24.88 11.52 5.65
N ASN A 187 -25.58 11.64 4.51
CA ASN A 187 -25.65 10.56 3.53
C ASN A 187 -24.28 10.24 2.92
N GLN A 188 -23.43 11.24 2.69
CA GLN A 188 -22.08 11.03 2.18
C GLN A 188 -21.17 10.37 3.21
N VAL A 189 -21.26 10.77 4.48
CA VAL A 189 -20.57 10.10 5.58
C VAL A 189 -21.01 8.64 5.69
N ASN A 190 -22.31 8.35 5.56
CA ASN A 190 -22.81 6.98 5.55
C ASN A 190 -22.26 6.18 4.37
N GLN A 191 -22.21 6.76 3.17
CA GLN A 191 -21.64 6.11 1.99
C GLN A 191 -20.13 5.84 2.15
N LEU A 192 -19.39 6.78 2.73
CA LEU A 192 -17.97 6.60 3.06
C LEU A 192 -17.79 5.42 4.01
N ASN A 193 -18.54 5.38 5.12
CA ASN A 193 -18.48 4.29 6.10
C ASN A 193 -18.81 2.92 5.48
N GLN A 194 -19.84 2.85 4.62
CA GLN A 194 -20.19 1.62 3.90
C GLN A 194 -19.09 1.17 2.93
N THR A 195 -18.42 2.12 2.26
CA THR A 195 -17.32 1.84 1.33
C THR A 195 -16.09 1.33 2.09
N ILE A 196 -15.78 1.90 3.25
CA ILE A 196 -14.74 1.41 4.17
C ILE A 196 -15.05 -0.02 4.62
N GLY A 197 -16.28 -0.31 5.02
CA GLY A 197 -16.71 -1.67 5.36
C GLY A 197 -16.50 -2.65 4.20
N SER A 198 -16.87 -2.25 2.99
CA SER A 198 -16.67 -3.07 1.78
C SER A 198 -15.19 -3.32 1.46
N LEU A 199 -14.31 -2.37 1.77
CA LEU A 199 -12.85 -2.55 1.61
C LEU A 199 -12.32 -3.53 2.66
N SER A 200 -12.75 -3.39 3.93
CA SER A 200 -12.40 -4.32 5.01
C SER A 200 -12.77 -5.76 4.64
N ASP A 201 -13.98 -6.00 4.15
CA ASP A 201 -14.43 -7.33 3.72
C ASP A 201 -13.59 -7.88 2.56
N ALA A 202 -13.20 -7.01 1.61
CA ALA A 202 -12.39 -7.41 0.47
C ALA A 202 -10.95 -7.78 0.89
N LEU A 203 -10.38 -7.04 1.86
CA LEU A 203 -9.05 -7.32 2.42
C LEU A 203 -9.04 -8.59 3.27
N GLU A 204 -10.12 -8.91 3.97
CA GLU A 204 -10.23 -10.18 4.72
C GLU A 204 -10.23 -11.39 3.78
N GLN A 205 -10.90 -11.29 2.63
CA GLN A 205 -10.95 -12.37 1.64
C GLN A 205 -9.63 -12.54 0.88
N ARG A 206 -8.97 -11.43 0.56
CA ARG A 206 -7.74 -11.37 -0.22
C ARG A 206 -6.85 -10.27 0.37
N PRO A 207 -5.96 -10.60 1.33
CA PRO A 207 -5.11 -9.61 1.98
C PRO A 207 -3.89 -9.22 1.14
N GLU A 208 -3.54 -10.01 0.12
CA GLU A 208 -2.31 -9.83 -0.66
C GLU A 208 -2.35 -8.60 -1.57
N GLU A 209 -1.45 -7.64 -1.34
CA GLU A 209 -1.26 -6.46 -2.20
C GLU A 209 -0.59 -6.81 -3.53
N GLY A 210 0.35 -7.75 -3.48
CA GLY A 210 1.05 -8.30 -4.63
C GLY A 210 1.17 -9.81 -4.54
N ILE A 211 1.53 -10.43 -5.65
CA ILE A 211 1.87 -11.85 -5.68
C ILE A 211 2.87 -12.17 -6.80
N TYR A 212 3.92 -12.90 -6.44
CA TYR A 212 4.81 -13.58 -7.37
C TYR A 212 4.28 -14.98 -7.72
N LYS A 213 3.85 -15.14 -8.97
CA LYS A 213 3.43 -16.40 -9.59
C LYS A 213 4.62 -17.07 -10.26
N GLY A 214 5.40 -17.82 -9.47
CA GLY A 214 6.61 -18.51 -9.93
C GLY A 214 6.47 -19.33 -11.23
N PRO A 215 5.43 -20.17 -11.41
CA PRO A 215 5.26 -20.93 -12.64
C PRO A 215 5.09 -20.09 -13.92
N GLU A 216 4.63 -18.85 -13.77
CA GLU A 216 4.40 -17.90 -14.87
C GLU A 216 5.54 -16.87 -15.00
N ASN A 217 6.53 -16.88 -14.09
CA ASN A 217 7.49 -15.78 -13.92
C ASN A 217 6.79 -14.42 -13.95
N ARG A 218 5.80 -14.25 -13.09
CA ARG A 218 4.89 -13.11 -13.15
C ARG A 218 4.68 -12.50 -11.77
N ILE A 219 4.86 -11.20 -11.65
CA ILE A 219 4.46 -10.40 -10.50
C ILE A 219 3.19 -9.64 -10.87
N GLU A 220 2.17 -9.73 -10.03
CA GLU A 220 0.96 -8.94 -10.11
C GLU A 220 0.82 -8.11 -8.85
N ILE A 221 0.72 -6.79 -9.00
CA ILE A 221 0.41 -5.84 -7.95
C ILE A 221 -1.03 -5.39 -8.14
N TYR A 222 -1.85 -5.51 -7.10
CA TYR A 222 -3.31 -5.37 -7.19
C TYR A 222 -3.86 -4.05 -6.66
N PHE A 223 -3.25 -3.54 -5.59
CA PHE A 223 -3.62 -2.27 -4.99
C PHE A 223 -2.46 -1.72 -4.16
N ASN A 224 -2.44 -0.42 -3.94
CA ASN A 224 -1.48 0.25 -3.06
C ASN A 224 -2.13 1.52 -2.47
N ILE A 225 -1.75 1.89 -1.24
CA ILE A 225 -2.27 3.13 -0.62
C ILE A 225 -1.28 4.30 -0.70
N SER A 226 -0.01 4.03 -1.03
CA SER A 226 1.01 5.06 -1.21
C SER A 226 2.10 4.63 -2.20
N LYS A 227 2.94 5.58 -2.60
CA LYS A 227 4.13 5.30 -3.43
C LYS A 227 5.16 4.43 -2.69
N GLN A 228 5.39 4.71 -1.41
CA GLN A 228 6.38 3.98 -0.62
C GLN A 228 5.94 2.53 -0.38
N GLU A 229 4.65 2.32 -0.16
CA GLU A 229 4.06 0.98 -0.06
C GLU A 229 4.17 0.22 -1.37
N LEU A 230 3.86 0.86 -2.51
CA LEU A 230 4.05 0.23 -3.83
C LEU A 230 5.49 -0.28 -4.03
N VAL A 231 6.49 0.54 -3.70
CA VAL A 231 7.91 0.16 -3.79
C VAL A 231 8.23 -1.00 -2.84
N HIS A 232 7.69 -0.99 -1.61
CA HIS A 232 7.83 -2.09 -0.66
C HIS A 232 7.23 -3.39 -1.20
N THR A 233 5.98 -3.37 -1.67
CA THR A 233 5.29 -4.54 -2.23
C THR A 233 6.04 -5.10 -3.43
N ILE A 234 6.48 -4.25 -4.37
CA ILE A 234 7.30 -4.71 -5.51
C ILE A 234 8.61 -5.33 -5.01
N ALA A 235 9.29 -4.72 -4.03
CA ALA A 235 10.52 -5.27 -3.48
C ALA A 235 10.30 -6.63 -2.81
N HIS A 236 9.19 -6.80 -2.08
CA HIS A 236 8.78 -8.08 -1.49
C HIS A 236 8.60 -9.16 -2.57
N GLU A 237 7.84 -8.88 -3.62
CA GLU A 237 7.60 -9.85 -4.70
C GLU A 237 8.87 -10.15 -5.52
N LEU A 238 9.74 -9.16 -5.73
CA LEU A 238 11.07 -9.39 -6.29
C LEU A 238 11.90 -10.29 -5.39
N GLY A 239 11.73 -10.20 -4.07
CA GLY A 239 12.39 -11.10 -3.14
C GLY A 239 11.95 -12.55 -3.30
N HIS A 240 10.65 -12.79 -3.52
CA HIS A 240 10.15 -14.10 -3.91
C HIS A 240 10.67 -14.57 -5.27
N ALA A 241 10.84 -13.67 -6.25
CA ALA A 241 11.48 -13.99 -7.52
C ALA A 241 12.96 -14.41 -7.37
N LEU A 242 13.63 -13.91 -6.32
CA LEU A 242 14.97 -14.35 -5.90
C LEU A 242 14.95 -15.65 -5.09
N SER A 243 13.82 -16.34 -4.97
CA SER A 243 13.62 -17.55 -4.16
C SER A 243 13.71 -17.34 -2.65
N MET A 244 13.51 -16.11 -2.16
CA MET A 244 13.40 -15.86 -0.72
C MET A 244 11.99 -16.19 -0.22
N GLY A 245 11.91 -16.87 0.92
CA GLY A 245 10.67 -17.01 1.68
C GLY A 245 10.46 -15.84 2.64
N HIS A 246 9.36 -15.87 3.39
CA HIS A 246 9.13 -14.89 4.44
C HIS A 246 10.12 -15.02 5.61
N VAL A 247 10.42 -13.89 6.25
CA VAL A 247 11.24 -13.82 7.48
C VAL A 247 10.41 -13.33 8.67
N GLY A 248 10.88 -13.59 9.89
CA GLY A 248 10.10 -13.37 11.12
C GLY A 248 10.13 -11.93 11.68
N ASN A 249 11.03 -11.07 11.22
CA ASN A 249 11.18 -9.71 11.74
C ASN A 249 10.19 -8.77 11.03
N SER A 250 9.30 -8.12 11.78
CA SER A 250 8.24 -7.26 11.26
C SER A 250 8.70 -5.99 10.54
N ALA A 251 9.96 -5.59 10.71
CA ALA A 251 10.55 -4.49 9.95
C ALA A 251 11.20 -4.94 8.63
N SER A 252 11.17 -6.24 8.34
CA SER A 252 11.80 -6.79 7.13
C SER A 252 10.91 -6.60 5.92
N ILE A 253 11.53 -6.41 4.77
CA ILE A 253 10.81 -6.38 3.49
C ILE A 253 10.11 -7.72 3.29
N MET A 254 10.77 -8.84 3.57
CA MET A 254 10.19 -10.18 3.43
C MET A 254 9.28 -10.60 4.60
N TYR A 255 8.78 -9.68 5.42
CA TYR A 255 7.79 -10.02 6.45
C TYR A 255 6.43 -10.34 5.80
N PRO A 256 5.65 -11.35 6.26
CA PRO A 256 4.39 -11.75 5.62
C PRO A 256 3.27 -10.71 5.63
N LYS A 257 3.45 -9.57 6.30
CA LYS A 257 2.46 -8.50 6.35
C LYS A 257 3.06 -7.24 5.74
N THR A 258 2.24 -6.52 5.00
CA THR A 258 2.64 -5.28 4.35
C THR A 258 3.14 -4.24 5.36
N SER A 259 4.03 -3.37 4.88
CA SER A 259 4.53 -2.19 5.59
C SER A 259 5.00 -1.15 4.56
N GLN A 260 5.65 -0.09 5.03
CA GLN A 260 6.28 0.92 4.17
C GLN A 260 7.82 0.90 4.29
N GLU A 261 8.37 -0.13 4.94
CA GLU A 261 9.81 -0.26 5.18
C GLU A 261 10.53 -0.67 3.89
N ILE A 262 11.40 0.19 3.37
CA ILE A 262 12.14 -0.06 2.11
C ILE A 262 13.63 -0.32 2.35
N ILE A 263 14.03 -0.48 3.61
CA ILE A 263 15.41 -0.76 4.02
C ILE A 263 15.49 -2.23 4.46
N PRO A 264 16.26 -3.09 3.76
CA PRO A 264 16.40 -4.49 4.13
C PRO A 264 16.99 -4.63 5.53
N THR A 265 16.40 -5.51 6.33
CA THR A 265 16.93 -5.88 7.65
C THR A 265 18.10 -6.86 7.52
N LYS A 266 18.72 -7.21 8.64
CA LYS A 266 19.74 -8.27 8.65
C LYS A 266 19.14 -9.63 8.26
N GLU A 267 17.90 -9.87 8.62
CA GLU A 267 17.15 -11.08 8.27
C GLU A 267 16.90 -11.15 6.76
N ASP A 268 16.48 -10.04 6.13
CA ASP A 268 16.36 -9.94 4.66
C ASP A 268 17.70 -10.23 3.98
N ILE A 269 18.78 -9.56 4.42
CA ILE A 269 20.11 -9.73 3.84
C ILE A 269 20.61 -11.17 4.00
N SER A 270 20.31 -11.82 5.13
CA SER A 270 20.69 -13.21 5.37
C SER A 270 19.90 -14.18 4.50
N ALA A 271 18.59 -13.93 4.31
CA ALA A 271 17.76 -14.69 3.39
C ALA A 271 18.25 -14.54 1.94
N LEU A 272 18.62 -13.33 1.53
CA LEU A 272 19.19 -13.07 0.21
C LEU A 272 20.53 -13.76 0.01
N ALA A 273 21.41 -13.72 1.02
CA ALA A 273 22.70 -14.39 0.97
C ALA A 273 22.56 -15.92 0.81
N GLU A 274 21.60 -16.53 1.50
CA GLU A 274 21.31 -17.96 1.34
C GLU A 274 20.72 -18.27 -0.04
N ALA A 275 19.79 -17.44 -0.54
CA ALA A 275 19.24 -17.57 -1.88
C ALA A 275 20.31 -17.45 -2.98
N CYS A 276 21.31 -16.59 -2.74
CA CYS A 276 22.45 -16.38 -3.63
C CYS A 276 23.62 -17.33 -3.38
N LYS A 277 23.46 -18.37 -2.58
CA LYS A 277 24.53 -19.34 -2.31
C LYS A 277 25.04 -19.97 -3.60
N LYS A 278 26.37 -20.13 -3.68
CA LYS A 278 27.02 -20.80 -4.80
C LYS A 278 26.93 -22.30 -4.61
N TYR A 279 26.63 -22.99 -5.70
CA TYR A 279 26.65 -24.44 -5.73
C TYR A 279 27.64 -24.91 -6.80
N THR A 280 28.38 -25.95 -6.48
CA THR A 280 29.17 -26.70 -7.46
C THR A 280 28.24 -27.52 -8.35
N ALA A 281 28.71 -27.89 -9.55
CA ALA A 281 27.95 -28.75 -10.46
C ALA A 281 27.54 -30.10 -9.81
N PHE A 282 28.37 -30.62 -8.91
CA PHE A 282 28.11 -31.85 -8.17
C PHE A 282 26.96 -31.69 -7.16
N GLU A 283 26.93 -30.59 -6.39
CA GLU A 283 25.85 -30.31 -5.43
C GLU A 283 24.52 -30.09 -6.15
N LEU A 284 24.52 -29.36 -7.28
CA LEU A 284 23.31 -29.17 -8.09
C LEU A 284 22.75 -30.51 -8.61
N LEU A 285 23.63 -31.43 -9.02
CA LEU A 285 23.23 -32.77 -9.46
C LEU A 285 22.61 -33.57 -8.30
N GLN A 286 23.21 -33.52 -7.11
CA GLN A 286 22.67 -34.20 -5.92
C GLN A 286 21.29 -33.66 -5.52
N ILE A 287 21.11 -32.34 -5.56
CA ILE A 287 19.81 -31.68 -5.28
C ILE A 287 18.76 -32.10 -6.31
N ARG A 288 19.10 -32.11 -7.60
CA ARG A 288 18.18 -32.56 -8.67
C ARG A 288 17.77 -34.02 -8.48
N LEU A 289 18.72 -34.90 -8.18
CA LEU A 289 18.47 -36.33 -7.96
C LEU A 289 17.56 -36.56 -6.74
N SER A 290 17.80 -35.86 -5.63
CA SER A 290 16.98 -35.99 -4.43
C SER A 290 15.54 -35.50 -4.65
N GLN A 291 15.34 -34.41 -5.40
CA GLN A 291 14.01 -33.92 -5.79
C GLN A 291 13.26 -34.92 -6.68
N ILE A 292 13.92 -35.53 -7.67
CA ILE A 292 13.30 -36.56 -8.53
C ILE A 292 12.92 -37.80 -7.71
N ILE A 293 13.79 -38.24 -6.80
CA ILE A 293 13.52 -39.38 -5.92
C ILE A 293 12.33 -39.07 -5.01
N ALA A 294 12.27 -37.88 -4.42
CA ALA A 294 11.14 -37.45 -3.59
C ALA A 294 9.83 -37.40 -4.38
N ALA A 295 9.84 -36.81 -5.58
CA ALA A 295 8.66 -36.74 -6.46
C ALA A 295 8.17 -38.14 -6.89
N ASN A 296 9.09 -39.08 -7.15
CA ASN A 296 8.74 -40.46 -7.47
C ASN A 296 8.27 -41.27 -6.26
N LYS A 297 8.78 -41.01 -5.06
CA LYS A 297 8.31 -41.66 -3.82
C LYS A 297 6.84 -41.34 -3.52
N PHE A 298 6.35 -40.18 -3.96
CA PHE A 298 4.93 -39.81 -3.91
C PHE A 298 4.07 -40.48 -5.00
N ARG A 299 4.66 -40.94 -6.12
CA ARG A 299 3.94 -41.64 -7.20
C ARG A 299 3.73 -43.13 -6.99
N PHE A 300 4.47 -43.77 -6.07
CA PHE A 300 4.41 -45.22 -5.82
C PHE A 300 3.75 -45.60 -4.47
N ASN A 301 3.11 -44.65 -3.79
CA ASN A 301 2.35 -44.87 -2.56
C ASN A 301 0.81 -44.74 -2.75
N PHE A 302 0.32 -44.97 -3.96
CA PHE A 302 -1.10 -45.22 -4.26
C PHE A 302 -1.24 -46.60 -4.92
#